data_AF-A0A6L3FBL5-F1
#
_entry.id   AF-A0A6L3FBL5-F1
#
_cell.length_a   1.000
_cell.length_b   1.000
_cell.length_c   1.000
_cell.angle_alpha   90.00
_cell.angle_beta   90.00
_cell.angle_gamma   90.00
#
_symmetry.space_group_name_H-M   'P 1'
#
loop_
_entity.id
_entity.type
_entity.pdbx_description
1 polymer ?
#
loop_
_entity_poly.entity_id
_entity_poly.type
_entity_poly.pdbx_seq_one_letter_code
_entity_poly.pdbx_strand_id
1 'polypeptide(L)'
;MTQISFPQGTIYPDSIITQGETTYALAKLGNGKKQLLVQGKTDGFVGEVMEGVLVCGVTAVNAATLRTQLPWLNPVPLGRQTSFGFGDRLGSATPGHIAALRAAVQDKPIAPIFAQQSVRENTRTGRTPQGVLDDAMWGIFEEGWRDSWGADADHVKEVADLAPFVGAGYTFYTIDPSDYVDNEAQTDSLETLRQKAQALPWAQLNDSNEAMLARYCDKPLVVTGLTLVFDEAVFLRALVKYGRAIVQTAVIAQSLNQQMAGRGYDLEMSVDETDTPTSIHEHYFIANELIRRDIPVVSLAPRFVGKFQKGIDYIGDIPEFEAELIKHVAILHHFDCYKMSIHTGSDKFSIYGIINQYAQGYAHVKTAGTSYLEVLRVVAVKDPTLFRRVLDLAHERFQTDRKTYFLDCQPEKVLASTALTDAQLPNLLEDASVDARQLLHVTFGSVLDAFGNELTAFIANHEADYRAGLGVHFARHLRPFC
;
A
#
# COMPACT_ATOMS: atom_id res chain seq x y z
N MET A 1 -21.95 -28.58 21.20
CA MET A 1 -20.56 -28.14 20.95
C MET A 1 -20.03 -27.62 22.26
N THR A 2 -18.96 -28.21 22.79
CA THR A 2 -18.27 -27.68 23.96
C THR A 2 -17.71 -26.31 23.58
N GLN A 3 -18.08 -25.26 24.31
CA GLN A 3 -17.54 -23.93 24.08
C GLN A 3 -16.05 -23.98 24.42
N ILE A 4 -15.17 -23.68 23.46
CA ILE A 4 -13.73 -23.60 23.72
C ILE A 4 -13.51 -22.57 24.84
N SER A 5 -12.86 -22.98 25.93
CA SER A 5 -12.60 -22.14 27.09
C SER A 5 -11.12 -22.07 27.37
N PHE A 6 -10.66 -20.90 27.83
CA PHE A 6 -9.26 -20.68 28.16
C PHE A 6 -9.14 -19.80 29.40
N PRO A 7 -9.08 -20.40 30.61
CA PRO A 7 -9.11 -19.64 31.87
C PRO A 7 -7.95 -18.65 32.06
N GLN A 8 -6.86 -18.82 31.32
CA GLN A 8 -5.64 -17.99 31.45
C GLN A 8 -5.67 -16.72 30.59
N GLY A 9 -6.72 -16.51 29.78
CA GLY A 9 -6.83 -15.36 28.90
C GLY A 9 -8.25 -15.08 28.44
N THR A 10 -8.38 -14.07 27.58
CA THR A 10 -9.65 -13.67 26.98
C THR A 10 -9.66 -14.11 25.51
N ILE A 11 -10.66 -14.90 25.13
CA ILE A 11 -10.84 -15.34 23.74
C ILE A 11 -11.43 -14.18 22.92
N TYR A 12 -10.89 -13.95 21.72
CA TYR A 12 -11.51 -13.08 20.74
C TYR A 12 -12.73 -13.79 20.14
N PRO A 13 -13.95 -13.29 20.36
CA PRO A 13 -15.17 -14.05 20.03
C PRO A 13 -15.30 -14.36 18.54
N ASP A 14 -14.92 -13.42 17.67
CA ASP A 14 -15.04 -13.56 16.22
C ASP A 14 -14.00 -14.53 15.62
N SER A 15 -12.96 -14.87 16.39
CA SER A 15 -11.93 -15.83 15.99
C SER A 15 -12.32 -17.29 16.22
N ILE A 16 -13.45 -17.55 16.88
CA ILE A 16 -13.92 -18.91 17.14
C ILE A 16 -14.43 -19.53 15.84
N ILE A 17 -13.65 -20.44 15.26
CA ILE A 17 -13.93 -21.05 13.97
C ILE A 17 -13.90 -22.57 14.12
N THR A 18 -14.99 -23.24 13.71
CA THR A 18 -15.03 -24.71 13.63
C THR A 18 -14.98 -25.14 12.17
N GLN A 19 -13.98 -25.96 11.83
CA GLN A 19 -13.80 -26.57 10.51
C GLN A 19 -13.67 -28.09 10.70
N GLY A 20 -14.67 -28.84 10.24
CA GLY A 20 -14.76 -30.28 10.49
C GLY A 20 -14.85 -30.58 12.00
N GLU A 21 -13.91 -31.37 12.51
CA GLU A 21 -13.83 -31.78 13.92
C GLU A 21 -12.92 -30.88 14.77
N THR A 22 -12.41 -29.79 14.21
CA THR A 22 -11.44 -28.91 14.89
C THR A 22 -12.01 -27.52 15.07
N THR A 23 -11.95 -27.03 16.30
CA THR A 23 -12.27 -25.66 16.67
C THR A 23 -10.98 -24.90 16.95
N TYR A 24 -10.84 -23.76 16.30
CA TYR A 24 -9.75 -22.81 16.46
C TYR A 24 -10.27 -21.56 17.17
N ALA A 25 -9.44 -20.92 17.98
CA ALA A 25 -9.71 -19.59 18.51
C ALA A 25 -8.41 -18.85 18.79
N LEU A 26 -8.42 -17.52 18.71
CA LEU A 26 -7.34 -16.67 19.19
C LEU A 26 -7.70 -16.17 20.60
N ALA A 27 -6.72 -16.17 21.50
CA ALA A 27 -6.88 -15.65 22.85
C ALA A 27 -5.75 -14.71 23.22
N LYS A 28 -6.05 -13.75 24.09
CA LYS A 28 -5.10 -12.79 24.65
C LYS A 28 -4.85 -13.09 26.13
N LEU A 29 -3.58 -13.19 26.50
CA LEU A 29 -3.16 -13.33 27.90
C LEU A 29 -3.16 -11.97 28.60
N GLY A 30 -3.15 -11.99 29.94
CA GLY A 30 -3.11 -10.75 30.75
C GLY A 30 -1.89 -9.86 30.51
N ASN A 31 -0.82 -10.39 29.90
CA ASN A 31 0.37 -9.63 29.50
C ASN A 31 0.32 -9.12 28.04
N GLY A 32 -0.84 -9.23 27.37
CA GLY A 32 -1.05 -8.78 25.99
C GLY A 32 -0.62 -9.79 24.92
N LYS A 33 0.09 -10.88 25.26
CA LYS A 33 0.49 -11.89 24.27
C LYS A 33 -0.71 -12.66 23.73
N LYS A 34 -0.74 -12.86 22.41
CA LYS A 34 -1.74 -13.68 21.73
C LYS A 34 -1.32 -15.15 21.71
N GLN A 35 -2.30 -16.06 21.78
CA GLN A 35 -2.15 -17.51 21.69
C GLN A 35 -3.24 -18.07 20.76
N LEU A 36 -2.87 -19.00 19.90
CA LEU A 36 -3.81 -19.81 19.13
C LEU A 36 -4.25 -21.00 19.98
N LEU A 37 -5.54 -21.24 20.05
CA LEU A 37 -6.16 -22.38 20.72
C LEU A 37 -6.66 -23.35 19.65
N VAL A 38 -6.30 -24.63 19.77
CA VAL A 38 -6.73 -25.69 18.84
C VAL A 38 -7.35 -26.84 19.65
N GLN A 39 -8.63 -27.10 19.44
CA GLN A 39 -9.35 -28.21 20.04
C GLN A 39 -9.84 -29.15 18.95
N GLY A 40 -9.39 -30.42 18.95
CA GLY A 40 -9.67 -31.38 17.89
C GLY A 40 -8.38 -31.92 17.28
N LYS A 41 -8.23 -31.86 15.95
CA LYS A 41 -7.02 -32.33 15.26
C LYS A 41 -5.92 -31.27 15.37
N THR A 42 -4.77 -31.68 15.89
CA THR A 42 -3.66 -30.79 16.22
C THR A 42 -2.41 -31.00 15.35
N ASP A 43 -2.50 -31.84 14.32
CA ASP A 43 -1.37 -32.19 13.47
C ASP A 43 -0.72 -30.94 12.83
N GLY A 44 0.61 -30.83 12.95
CA GLY A 44 1.38 -29.71 12.41
C GLY A 44 1.39 -28.44 13.27
N PHE A 45 0.59 -28.36 14.33
CA PHE A 45 0.66 -27.26 15.30
C PHE A 45 1.71 -27.55 16.38
N VAL A 46 2.36 -26.49 16.85
CA VAL A 46 3.38 -26.53 17.92
C VAL A 46 2.87 -25.72 19.11
N GLY A 47 2.65 -26.42 20.22
CA GLY A 47 2.11 -25.83 21.45
C GLY A 47 2.11 -26.81 22.62
N GLU A 48 1.49 -26.41 23.72
CA GLU A 48 1.32 -27.20 24.94
C GLU A 48 -0.14 -27.56 25.16
N VAL A 49 -0.43 -28.81 25.53
CA VAL A 49 -1.80 -29.25 25.80
C VAL A 49 -2.22 -28.83 27.21
N MET A 50 -3.33 -28.10 27.30
CA MET A 50 -3.92 -27.63 28.55
C MET A 50 -5.41 -27.93 28.53
N GLU A 51 -5.88 -28.74 29.48
CA GLU A 51 -7.31 -29.08 29.64
C GLU A 51 -7.98 -29.59 28.34
N GLY A 52 -7.24 -30.31 27.50
CA GLY A 52 -7.75 -30.86 26.23
C GLY A 52 -7.77 -29.86 25.06
N VAL A 53 -7.13 -28.70 25.20
CA VAL A 53 -6.90 -27.71 24.14
C VAL A 53 -5.39 -27.57 23.92
N LEU A 54 -4.91 -27.59 22.68
CA LEU A 54 -3.53 -27.26 22.36
C LEU A 54 -3.38 -25.74 22.30
N VAL A 55 -2.55 -25.19 23.19
CA VAL A 55 -2.24 -23.77 23.30
C VAL A 55 -0.93 -23.50 22.56
N CYS A 56 -1.04 -22.75 21.47
CA CYS A 56 0.00 -22.52 20.49
C CYS A 56 0.46 -21.06 20.51
N GLY A 57 1.77 -20.84 20.37
CA GLY A 57 2.29 -19.49 20.12
C GLY A 57 1.89 -18.98 18.72
N VAL A 58 1.78 -17.66 18.59
CA VAL A 58 1.61 -16.96 17.30
C VAL A 58 2.96 -16.94 16.57
N THR A 59 3.28 -18.06 15.92
CA THR A 59 4.56 -18.29 15.23
C THR A 59 4.35 -18.53 13.74
N ALA A 60 5.40 -18.36 12.92
CA ALA A 60 5.34 -18.63 11.48
C ALA A 60 4.93 -20.08 11.15
N VAL A 61 5.36 -21.05 11.97
CA VAL A 61 4.98 -22.46 11.82
C VAL A 61 3.48 -22.64 12.04
N ASN A 62 2.96 -22.13 13.16
CA ASN A 62 1.53 -22.24 13.46
C ASN A 62 0.66 -21.43 12.49
N ALA A 63 1.16 -20.29 12.00
CA ALA A 63 0.52 -19.48 10.98
C ALA A 63 0.38 -20.25 9.66
N ALA A 64 1.46 -20.90 9.20
CA ALA A 64 1.45 -21.72 7.99
C ALA A 64 0.52 -22.94 8.12
N THR A 65 0.55 -23.63 9.27
CA THR A 65 -0.36 -24.74 9.55
C THR A 65 -1.81 -24.26 9.55
N LEU A 66 -2.12 -23.14 10.20
CA LEU A 66 -3.47 -22.58 10.25
C LEU A 66 -3.99 -22.21 8.86
N ARG A 67 -3.18 -21.56 8.03
CA ARG A 67 -3.53 -21.24 6.63
C ARG A 67 -3.78 -22.46 5.75
N THR A 68 -3.15 -23.59 6.07
CA THR A 68 -3.43 -24.87 5.39
C THR A 68 -4.81 -25.41 5.79
N GLN A 69 -5.20 -25.25 7.05
CA GLN A 69 -6.50 -25.72 7.56
C GLN A 69 -7.66 -24.77 7.22
N LEU A 70 -7.38 -23.48 7.10
CA LEU A 70 -8.35 -22.41 6.84
C LEU A 70 -7.92 -21.61 5.60
N PRO A 71 -8.18 -22.10 4.37
CA PRO A 71 -7.56 -21.57 3.15
C PRO A 71 -7.86 -20.10 2.84
N TRP A 72 -8.97 -19.53 3.32
CA TRP A 72 -9.30 -18.10 3.16
C TRP A 72 -8.34 -17.17 3.92
N LEU A 73 -7.53 -17.72 4.84
CA LEU A 73 -6.44 -17.00 5.50
C LEU A 73 -5.20 -16.85 4.60
N ASN A 74 -5.23 -17.35 3.36
CA ASN A 74 -4.22 -17.02 2.36
C ASN A 74 -4.72 -15.84 1.51
N PRO A 75 -3.84 -14.89 1.16
CA PRO A 75 -4.21 -13.83 0.23
C PRO A 75 -4.47 -14.41 -1.17
N VAL A 76 -5.26 -13.69 -1.96
CA VAL A 76 -5.59 -14.00 -3.36
C VAL A 76 -5.42 -12.75 -4.24
N PRO A 77 -5.23 -12.89 -5.56
CA PRO A 77 -5.35 -11.77 -6.48
C PRO A 77 -6.79 -11.22 -6.43
N LEU A 78 -6.93 -9.90 -6.50
CA LEU A 78 -8.21 -9.19 -6.40
C LEU A 78 -8.65 -8.60 -7.73
N GLY A 79 -7.76 -8.55 -8.74
CA GLY A 79 -8.06 -8.05 -10.07
C GLY A 79 -8.37 -6.55 -10.09
N ARG A 80 -9.29 -6.13 -10.96
CA ARG A 80 -9.51 -4.71 -11.30
C ARG A 80 -10.55 -3.97 -10.46
N GLN A 81 -11.21 -4.64 -9.53
CA GLN A 81 -12.21 -4.00 -8.67
C GLN A 81 -11.60 -2.92 -7.77
N THR A 82 -12.43 -1.99 -7.31
CA THR A 82 -12.02 -0.99 -6.31
C THR A 82 -11.37 -1.66 -5.12
N SER A 83 -10.20 -1.18 -4.73
CA SER A 83 -9.38 -1.82 -3.71
C SER A 83 -8.60 -0.82 -2.88
N PHE A 84 -8.34 -1.17 -1.62
CA PHE A 84 -7.58 -0.33 -0.70
C PHE A 84 -6.39 -1.09 -0.13
N GLY A 85 -5.23 -0.44 -0.22
CA GLY A 85 -4.00 -0.82 0.44
C GLY A 85 -4.00 -0.36 1.88
N PHE A 86 -3.90 -1.30 2.82
CA PHE A 86 -3.95 -1.06 4.26
C PHE A 86 -2.59 -1.29 4.90
N GLY A 87 -1.58 -0.53 4.48
CA GLY A 87 -0.23 -0.68 5.00
C GLY A 87 -0.15 -0.47 6.51
N ASP A 88 0.65 -1.31 7.15
CA ASP A 88 0.82 -1.35 8.59
C ASP A 88 2.28 -1.63 8.91
N ARG A 89 2.94 -0.66 9.54
CA ARG A 89 4.37 -0.70 9.89
C ARG A 89 4.66 -1.40 11.22
N LEU A 90 3.64 -1.63 12.06
CA LEU A 90 3.77 -2.25 13.38
C LEU A 90 3.18 -3.65 13.47
N GLY A 91 2.25 -4.02 12.59
CA GLY A 91 1.67 -5.37 12.54
C GLY A 91 0.47 -5.59 13.47
N SER A 92 -0.25 -4.53 13.83
CA SER A 92 -1.39 -4.59 14.74
C SER A 92 -2.64 -3.82 14.25
N ALA A 93 -2.64 -3.31 13.02
CA ALA A 93 -3.68 -2.42 12.51
C ALA A 93 -4.84 -3.16 11.82
N THR A 94 -4.61 -4.39 11.32
CA THR A 94 -5.60 -5.14 10.54
C THR A 94 -6.98 -5.27 11.21
N PRO A 95 -7.11 -5.53 12.53
CA PRO A 95 -8.42 -5.52 13.19
C PRO A 95 -9.18 -4.19 13.06
N GLY A 96 -8.46 -3.06 13.15
CA GLY A 96 -9.01 -1.73 12.94
C GLY A 96 -9.36 -1.45 11.48
N HIS A 97 -8.56 -1.93 10.53
CA HIS A 97 -8.86 -1.84 9.10
C HIS A 97 -10.13 -2.62 8.74
N ILE A 98 -10.30 -3.84 9.27
CA ILE A 98 -11.51 -4.65 9.11
C ILE A 98 -12.72 -3.96 9.74
N ALA A 99 -12.57 -3.39 10.94
CA ALA A 99 -13.64 -2.62 11.58
C ALA A 99 -14.08 -1.43 10.71
N ALA A 100 -13.13 -0.72 10.09
CA ALA A 100 -13.43 0.39 9.17
C ALA A 100 -14.17 -0.08 7.92
N LEU A 101 -13.73 -1.18 7.29
CA LEU A 101 -14.42 -1.78 6.14
C LEU A 101 -15.85 -2.16 6.48
N ARG A 102 -16.06 -2.91 7.58
CA ARG A 102 -17.40 -3.31 8.04
C ARG A 102 -18.31 -2.10 8.28
N ALA A 103 -17.76 -1.01 8.80
CA ALA A 103 -18.50 0.23 9.06
C ALA A 103 -18.74 1.07 7.79
N ALA A 104 -17.90 0.94 6.77
CA ALA A 104 -17.99 1.70 5.52
C ALA A 104 -18.91 1.06 4.48
N VAL A 105 -19.10 -0.27 4.49
CA VAL A 105 -19.83 -0.99 3.44
C VAL A 105 -21.31 -0.58 3.37
N GLN A 106 -21.66 0.07 2.25
CA GLN A 106 -22.99 0.13 1.63
C GLN A 106 -22.79 0.00 0.10
N ASP A 107 -23.72 -0.68 -0.58
CA ASP A 107 -23.89 -0.94 -2.03
C ASP A 107 -22.70 -1.46 -2.89
N LYS A 108 -21.44 -1.04 -2.69
CA LYS A 108 -20.27 -1.51 -3.47
C LYS A 108 -19.17 -2.10 -2.57
N PRO A 109 -18.69 -3.33 -2.86
CA PRO A 109 -17.60 -3.92 -2.10
C PRO A 109 -16.24 -3.28 -2.45
N ILE A 110 -15.44 -2.99 -1.41
CA ILE A 110 -14.03 -2.59 -1.54
C ILE A 110 -13.16 -3.80 -1.22
N ALA A 111 -12.24 -4.15 -2.12
CA ALA A 111 -11.35 -5.28 -1.93
C ALA A 111 -10.11 -4.89 -1.09
N PRO A 112 -9.89 -5.53 0.07
CA PRO A 112 -8.82 -5.12 0.97
C PRO A 112 -7.49 -5.79 0.65
N ILE A 113 -6.42 -5.01 0.64
CA ILE A 113 -5.03 -5.50 0.65
C ILE A 113 -4.47 -5.23 2.05
N PHE A 114 -4.61 -6.20 2.96
CA PHE A 114 -4.24 -6.04 4.37
C PHE A 114 -2.74 -6.17 4.62
N ALA A 115 -2.03 -6.98 3.82
CA ALA A 115 -0.57 -7.08 3.90
C ALA A 115 0.04 -6.20 2.82
N GLN A 116 0.40 -4.96 3.16
CA GLN A 116 1.09 -4.06 2.23
C GLN A 116 2.26 -3.39 2.95
N GLN A 117 3.45 -3.55 2.40
CA GLN A 117 4.62 -2.82 2.86
C GLN A 117 5.66 -2.76 1.74
N SER A 118 6.29 -1.61 1.57
CA SER A 118 7.35 -1.46 0.55
C SER A 118 8.66 -2.11 0.97
N VAL A 119 9.50 -2.50 0.00
CA VAL A 119 10.87 -3.01 0.24
C VAL A 119 11.67 -2.06 1.16
N ARG A 120 11.51 -0.75 0.94
CA ARG A 120 12.10 0.33 1.75
C ARG A 120 11.58 0.31 3.19
N GLU A 121 10.28 0.12 3.40
CA GLU A 121 9.69 0.04 4.73
C GLU A 121 10.07 -1.24 5.47
N ASN A 122 10.15 -2.40 4.79
CA ASN A 122 10.70 -3.63 5.36
C ASN A 122 12.10 -3.41 5.91
N THR A 123 12.98 -2.79 5.11
CA THR A 123 14.34 -2.47 5.53
C THR A 123 14.37 -1.52 6.73
N ARG A 124 13.57 -0.45 6.73
CA ARG A 124 13.54 0.55 7.82
C ARG A 124 12.96 0.05 9.13
N THR A 125 12.01 -0.86 9.05
CA THR A 125 11.33 -1.42 10.23
C THR A 125 12.01 -2.69 10.74
N GLY A 126 12.98 -3.23 10.00
CA GLY A 126 13.56 -4.55 10.28
C GLY A 126 12.58 -5.70 10.12
N ARG A 127 11.42 -5.48 9.49
CA ARG A 127 10.38 -6.50 9.30
C ARG A 127 10.58 -7.25 7.99
N THR A 128 10.24 -8.54 7.98
CA THR A 128 10.29 -9.38 6.78
C THR A 128 8.92 -9.45 6.08
N PRO A 129 8.86 -9.76 4.78
CA PRO A 129 7.59 -10.00 4.09
C PRO A 129 6.72 -11.08 4.75
N GLN A 130 7.33 -12.16 5.25
CA GLN A 130 6.61 -13.19 6.00
C GLN A 130 5.95 -12.63 7.27
N GLY A 131 6.66 -11.79 8.03
CA GLY A 131 6.12 -11.15 9.23
C GLY A 131 4.93 -10.24 8.91
N VAL A 132 5.02 -9.44 7.85
CA VAL A 132 3.92 -8.58 7.40
C VAL A 132 2.69 -9.40 7.03
N LEU A 133 2.86 -10.50 6.29
CA LEU A 133 1.76 -11.39 5.90
C LEU A 133 1.15 -12.11 7.11
N ASP A 134 1.98 -12.60 8.03
CA ASP A 134 1.52 -13.29 9.24
C ASP A 134 0.73 -12.32 10.14
N ASP A 135 1.23 -11.11 10.37
CA ASP A 135 0.55 -10.10 11.19
C ASP A 135 -0.84 -9.75 10.63
N ALA A 136 -0.94 -9.54 9.31
CA ALA A 136 -2.23 -9.33 8.64
C ALA A 136 -3.16 -10.55 8.80
N MET A 137 -2.64 -11.75 8.57
CA MET A 137 -3.40 -12.99 8.71
C MET A 137 -3.94 -13.20 10.12
N TRP A 138 -3.14 -12.90 11.16
CA TRP A 138 -3.60 -13.00 12.54
C TRP A 138 -4.71 -12.01 12.86
N GLY A 139 -4.66 -10.79 12.32
CA GLY A 139 -5.76 -9.83 12.43
C GLY A 139 -7.03 -10.27 11.67
N ILE A 140 -6.88 -10.90 10.51
CA ILE A 140 -8.00 -11.49 9.75
C ILE A 140 -8.65 -12.64 10.54
N PHE A 141 -7.85 -13.51 11.13
CA PHE A 141 -8.32 -14.61 11.95
C PHE A 141 -8.99 -14.11 13.24
N GLU A 142 -8.40 -13.13 13.92
CA GLU A 142 -8.96 -12.47 15.11
C GLU A 142 -10.37 -11.94 14.86
N GLU A 143 -10.56 -11.26 13.73
CA GLU A 143 -11.81 -10.63 13.34
C GLU A 143 -12.80 -11.58 12.66
N GLY A 144 -12.43 -12.84 12.42
CA GLY A 144 -13.27 -13.79 11.70
C GLY A 144 -13.58 -13.36 10.26
N TRP A 145 -12.70 -12.59 9.60
CA TRP A 145 -12.89 -12.15 8.23
C TRP A 145 -12.78 -13.32 7.25
N ARG A 146 -13.74 -13.43 6.32
CA ARG A 146 -13.87 -14.58 5.38
C ARG A 146 -13.80 -14.20 3.91
N ASP A 147 -13.91 -12.91 3.58
CA ASP A 147 -13.87 -12.46 2.19
C ASP A 147 -12.44 -12.43 1.66
N SER A 148 -12.31 -12.40 0.33
CA SER A 148 -11.03 -12.30 -0.36
C SER A 148 -10.24 -11.07 0.11
N TRP A 149 -8.93 -11.24 0.27
CA TRP A 149 -8.00 -10.18 0.63
C TRP A 149 -6.67 -10.37 -0.11
N GLY A 150 -5.90 -9.30 -0.26
CA GLY A 150 -4.64 -9.29 -1.00
C GLY A 150 -3.41 -9.02 -0.14
N ALA A 151 -2.25 -9.38 -0.68
CA ALA A 151 -0.94 -9.05 -0.14
C ALA A 151 -0.06 -8.41 -1.22
N ASP A 152 0.35 -7.16 -1.02
CA ASP A 152 1.06 -6.31 -1.98
C ASP A 152 2.53 -6.08 -1.62
N ALA A 153 3.40 -6.55 -2.51
CA ALA A 153 4.83 -6.30 -2.51
C ALA A 153 5.06 -4.92 -3.16
N ASP A 154 5.04 -3.89 -2.32
CA ASP A 154 5.01 -2.50 -2.79
C ASP A 154 6.42 -2.00 -3.17
N HIS A 155 6.50 -1.18 -4.21
CA HIS A 155 7.76 -0.62 -4.74
C HIS A 155 8.90 -1.65 -4.95
N VAL A 156 8.63 -2.76 -5.65
CA VAL A 156 9.65 -3.69 -6.16
C VAL A 156 10.44 -2.99 -7.27
N LYS A 157 11.76 -2.84 -7.10
CA LYS A 157 12.62 -2.17 -8.09
C LYS A 157 13.46 -3.14 -8.91
N GLU A 158 13.82 -4.27 -8.31
CA GLU A 158 14.75 -5.23 -8.90
C GLU A 158 14.25 -6.68 -8.76
N VAL A 159 14.72 -7.55 -9.66
CA VAL A 159 14.38 -8.99 -9.65
C VAL A 159 14.72 -9.66 -8.30
N ALA A 160 15.80 -9.19 -7.66
CA ALA A 160 16.26 -9.71 -6.37
C ALA A 160 15.26 -9.48 -5.23
N ASP A 161 14.40 -8.46 -5.35
CA ASP A 161 13.40 -8.15 -4.32
C ASP A 161 12.27 -9.19 -4.28
N LEU A 162 12.03 -9.93 -5.38
CA LEU A 162 10.84 -10.79 -5.54
C LEU A 162 10.80 -12.01 -4.62
N ALA A 163 11.93 -12.71 -4.46
CA ALA A 163 11.94 -14.05 -3.88
C ALA A 163 11.37 -14.11 -2.44
N PRO A 164 11.67 -13.16 -1.54
CA PRO A 164 11.05 -13.11 -0.21
C PRO A 164 9.53 -12.96 -0.24
N PHE A 165 8.97 -12.15 -1.14
CA PHE A 165 7.52 -11.93 -1.25
C PHE A 165 6.82 -13.14 -1.88
N VAL A 166 7.39 -13.70 -2.95
CA VAL A 166 6.87 -14.91 -3.60
C VAL A 166 6.88 -16.10 -2.63
N GLY A 167 7.94 -16.23 -1.83
CA GLY A 167 8.08 -17.26 -0.80
C GLY A 167 7.08 -17.10 0.34
N ALA A 168 6.77 -15.87 0.75
CA ALA A 168 5.76 -15.58 1.77
C ALA A 168 4.32 -15.81 1.27
N GLY A 169 4.10 -15.74 -0.04
CA GLY A 169 2.79 -15.97 -0.67
C GLY A 169 2.06 -14.69 -1.09
N TYR A 170 2.78 -13.62 -1.41
CA TYR A 170 2.19 -12.38 -1.90
C TYR A 170 1.48 -12.56 -3.25
N THR A 171 0.40 -11.80 -3.44
CA THR A 171 -0.51 -11.94 -4.59
C THR A 171 -0.67 -10.69 -5.43
N PHE A 172 -0.07 -9.59 -5.01
CA PHE A 172 -0.02 -8.33 -5.72
C PHE A 172 1.44 -7.85 -5.71
N TYR A 173 1.93 -7.37 -6.85
CA TYR A 173 3.29 -6.85 -7.00
C TYR A 173 3.26 -5.49 -7.67
N THR A 174 3.72 -4.46 -6.98
CA THR A 174 3.92 -3.13 -7.57
C THR A 174 5.36 -2.95 -7.99
N ILE A 175 5.57 -2.92 -9.30
CA ILE A 175 6.86 -2.60 -9.90
C ILE A 175 7.03 -1.08 -9.92
N ASP A 176 8.15 -0.63 -9.38
CA ASP A 176 8.61 0.75 -9.41
C ASP A 176 9.88 0.83 -10.30
N PRO A 177 9.74 1.18 -11.59
CA PRO A 177 10.85 1.35 -12.49
C PRO A 177 11.36 2.81 -12.51
N SER A 178 11.10 3.62 -11.46
CA SER A 178 11.47 5.05 -11.40
C SER A 178 12.95 5.32 -11.69
N ASP A 179 13.86 4.42 -11.28
CA ASP A 179 15.30 4.54 -11.52
C ASP A 179 15.66 4.46 -13.02
N TYR A 180 14.73 3.98 -13.86
CA TYR A 180 14.85 3.86 -15.31
C TYR A 180 14.03 4.91 -16.07
N VAL A 181 13.45 5.89 -15.37
CA VAL A 181 12.75 7.03 -15.98
C VAL A 181 13.74 8.17 -16.22
N ASP A 182 13.83 8.64 -17.48
CA ASP A 182 14.64 9.80 -17.83
C ASP A 182 13.83 11.10 -17.61
N ASN A 183 13.94 11.69 -16.43
CA ASN A 183 13.21 12.92 -16.10
C ASN A 183 13.66 14.14 -16.95
N GLU A 184 14.92 14.18 -17.40
CA GLU A 184 15.43 15.28 -18.24
C GLU A 184 14.74 15.34 -19.60
N ALA A 185 14.27 14.18 -20.07
CA ALA A 185 13.48 14.07 -21.30
C ALA A 185 12.30 15.03 -21.30
N GLN A 186 11.76 15.46 -20.15
CA GLN A 186 10.66 16.42 -20.10
C GLN A 186 11.00 17.79 -20.72
N THR A 187 12.25 18.23 -20.60
CA THR A 187 12.71 19.56 -21.04
C THR A 187 13.69 19.49 -22.22
N ASP A 188 14.13 18.30 -22.60
CA ASP A 188 15.04 18.10 -23.72
C ASP A 188 14.51 18.63 -25.05
N SER A 189 15.45 19.11 -25.86
CA SER A 189 15.22 19.53 -27.24
C SER A 189 14.89 18.34 -28.13
N LEU A 190 14.23 18.58 -29.28
CA LEU A 190 13.93 17.51 -30.25
C LEU A 190 15.20 16.81 -30.75
N GLU A 191 16.30 17.54 -30.95
CA GLU A 191 17.58 16.96 -31.36
C GLU A 191 18.13 16.01 -30.28
N THR A 192 18.12 16.46 -29.02
CA THR A 192 18.53 15.64 -27.87
C THR A 192 17.66 14.40 -27.74
N LEU A 193 16.34 14.53 -27.88
CA LEU A 193 15.41 13.40 -27.82
C LEU A 193 15.69 12.37 -28.92
N ARG A 194 15.98 12.80 -30.15
CA ARG A 194 16.39 11.89 -31.24
C ARG A 194 17.68 11.16 -30.92
N GLN A 195 18.67 11.84 -30.36
CA GLN A 195 19.94 11.22 -29.94
C GLN A 195 19.72 10.20 -28.82
N LYS A 196 18.96 10.56 -27.78
CA LYS A 196 18.61 9.65 -26.67
C LYS A 196 17.82 8.43 -27.18
N ALA A 197 16.90 8.61 -28.12
CA ALA A 197 16.12 7.52 -28.71
C ALA A 197 17.01 6.49 -29.44
N GLN A 198 18.08 6.93 -30.11
CA GLN A 198 19.04 6.00 -30.74
C GLN A 198 19.76 5.10 -29.73
N ALA A 199 19.94 5.58 -28.49
CA ALA A 199 20.61 4.84 -27.42
C ALA A 199 19.67 3.91 -26.62
N LEU A 200 18.37 3.87 -26.93
CA LEU A 200 17.43 2.99 -26.27
C LEU A 200 17.72 1.51 -26.56
N PRO A 201 17.37 0.59 -25.64
CA PRO A 201 17.63 -0.83 -25.79
C PRO A 201 16.65 -1.48 -26.76
N TRP A 202 16.73 -1.14 -28.05
CA TRP A 202 15.79 -1.56 -29.10
C TRP A 202 15.59 -3.08 -29.19
N ALA A 203 16.65 -3.87 -28.96
CA ALA A 203 16.55 -5.33 -28.91
C ALA A 203 15.65 -5.84 -27.76
N GLN A 204 15.69 -5.20 -26.59
CA GLN A 204 14.84 -5.54 -25.45
C GLN A 204 13.43 -4.96 -25.61
N LEU A 205 13.31 -3.80 -26.25
CA LEU A 205 12.02 -3.23 -26.63
C LEU A 205 11.30 -4.08 -27.69
N ASN A 206 12.03 -4.90 -28.45
CA ASN A 206 11.52 -5.73 -29.54
C ASN A 206 10.68 -4.94 -30.56
N ASP A 207 11.15 -3.75 -30.93
CA ASP A 207 10.51 -2.86 -31.91
C ASP A 207 11.61 -1.98 -32.57
N SER A 208 11.23 -1.05 -33.45
CA SER A 208 12.14 -0.03 -34.00
C SER A 208 11.58 1.38 -33.83
N ASN A 209 12.46 2.39 -33.86
CA ASN A 209 12.02 3.79 -33.76
C ASN A 209 11.05 4.17 -34.88
N GLU A 210 11.31 3.73 -36.10
CA GLU A 210 10.49 4.02 -37.27
C GLU A 210 9.10 3.37 -37.15
N ALA A 211 9.05 2.11 -36.71
CA ALA A 211 7.80 1.39 -36.53
C ALA A 211 6.95 1.96 -35.40
N MET A 212 7.58 2.38 -34.29
CA MET A 212 6.89 3.07 -33.20
C MET A 212 6.45 4.48 -33.62
N LEU A 213 7.29 5.25 -34.30
CA LEU A 213 6.94 6.57 -34.81
C LEU A 213 5.70 6.49 -35.72
N ALA A 214 5.66 5.55 -36.66
CA ALA A 214 4.49 5.33 -37.51
C ALA A 214 3.24 4.99 -36.68
N ARG A 215 3.39 4.11 -35.67
CA ARG A 215 2.29 3.68 -34.80
C ARG A 215 1.62 4.83 -34.04
N TYR A 216 2.41 5.81 -33.59
CA TYR A 216 1.92 6.91 -32.75
C TYR A 216 1.63 8.19 -33.54
N CYS A 217 2.43 8.51 -34.57
CA CYS A 217 2.40 9.80 -35.25
C CYS A 217 1.64 9.79 -36.59
N ASP A 218 1.37 8.63 -37.21
CA ASP A 218 0.73 8.59 -38.54
C ASP A 218 -0.69 9.19 -38.55
N LYS A 219 -1.43 9.01 -37.46
CA LYS A 219 -2.81 9.51 -37.32
C LYS A 219 -3.15 9.79 -35.86
N PRO A 220 -4.08 10.73 -35.60
CA PRO A 220 -4.63 10.92 -34.27
C PRO A 220 -5.21 9.62 -33.71
N LEU A 221 -4.94 9.35 -32.44
CA LEU A 221 -5.48 8.22 -31.70
C LEU A 221 -6.75 8.66 -30.98
N VAL A 222 -7.87 8.04 -31.31
CA VAL A 222 -9.17 8.35 -30.70
C VAL A 222 -9.42 7.38 -29.55
N VAL A 223 -9.47 7.91 -28.34
CA VAL A 223 -9.89 7.21 -27.13
C VAL A 223 -11.22 7.79 -26.65
N THR A 224 -11.89 7.16 -25.68
CA THR A 224 -13.27 7.49 -25.27
C THR A 224 -13.42 8.98 -24.90
N GLY A 225 -13.97 9.79 -25.81
CA GLY A 225 -14.16 11.23 -25.61
C GLY A 225 -12.90 12.09 -25.66
N LEU A 226 -11.76 11.54 -26.10
CA LEU A 226 -10.47 12.23 -26.16
C LEU A 226 -9.71 11.85 -27.43
N THR A 227 -9.15 12.85 -28.12
CA THR A 227 -8.28 12.64 -29.28
C THR A 227 -6.85 12.99 -28.92
N LEU A 228 -5.95 12.01 -29.00
CA LEU A 228 -4.52 12.19 -28.76
C LEU A 228 -3.80 12.39 -30.10
N VAL A 229 -3.10 13.50 -30.24
CA VAL A 229 -2.23 13.78 -31.39
C VAL A 229 -0.79 13.71 -30.90
N PHE A 230 0.00 12.80 -31.47
CA PHE A 230 1.44 12.74 -31.26
C PHE A 230 2.13 13.36 -32.46
N ASP A 231 2.80 14.49 -32.25
CA ASP A 231 3.91 14.84 -33.12
C ASP A 231 5.18 14.08 -32.69
N GLU A 232 6.25 14.21 -33.48
CA GLU A 232 7.50 13.53 -33.20
C GLU A 232 8.08 13.91 -31.84
N ALA A 233 7.95 15.18 -31.41
CA ALA A 233 8.51 15.63 -30.14
C ALA A 233 7.75 15.01 -28.96
N VAL A 234 6.42 14.97 -29.02
CA VAL A 234 5.58 14.36 -27.98
C VAL A 234 5.83 12.85 -27.90
N PHE A 235 5.92 12.17 -29.05
CA PHE A 235 6.24 10.75 -29.11
C PHE A 235 7.64 10.45 -28.53
N LEU A 236 8.67 11.13 -29.03
CA LEU A 236 10.04 10.88 -28.57
C LEU A 236 10.20 11.23 -27.09
N ARG A 237 9.48 12.22 -26.58
CA ARG A 237 9.48 12.55 -25.15
C ARG A 237 8.96 11.38 -24.30
N ALA A 238 7.82 10.80 -24.66
CA ALA A 238 7.28 9.63 -23.97
C ALA A 238 8.20 8.40 -24.11
N LEU A 239 8.70 8.15 -25.32
CA LEU A 239 9.60 7.02 -25.62
C LEU A 239 10.91 7.11 -24.84
N VAL A 240 11.58 8.26 -24.84
CA VAL A 240 12.86 8.45 -24.14
C VAL A 240 12.65 8.38 -22.64
N LYS A 241 11.59 9.02 -22.13
CA LYS A 241 11.29 9.08 -20.69
C LYS A 241 10.98 7.70 -20.12
N TYR A 242 10.19 6.87 -20.80
CA TYR A 242 9.69 5.60 -20.23
C TYR A 242 10.17 4.33 -20.94
N GLY A 243 10.86 4.41 -22.08
CA GLY A 243 11.27 3.22 -22.84
C GLY A 243 12.11 2.25 -22.02
N ARG A 244 13.06 2.74 -21.22
CA ARG A 244 13.85 1.91 -20.29
C ARG A 244 13.02 1.39 -19.12
N ALA A 245 12.12 2.21 -18.58
CA ALA A 245 11.21 1.81 -17.52
C ALA A 245 10.30 0.65 -17.94
N ILE A 246 9.74 0.69 -19.16
CA ILE A 246 8.95 -0.40 -19.74
C ILE A 246 9.77 -1.69 -19.86
N VAL A 247 11.03 -1.60 -20.30
CA VAL A 247 11.94 -2.75 -20.36
C VAL A 247 12.19 -3.34 -18.98
N GLN A 248 12.48 -2.51 -17.97
CA GLN A 248 12.68 -2.98 -16.61
C GLN A 248 11.43 -3.67 -16.05
N THR A 249 10.25 -3.08 -16.27
CA THR A 249 8.97 -3.70 -15.91
C THR A 249 8.80 -5.06 -16.56
N ALA A 250 9.13 -5.20 -17.85
CA ALA A 250 9.08 -6.47 -18.57
C ALA A 250 10.02 -7.53 -17.97
N VAL A 251 11.26 -7.14 -17.61
CA VAL A 251 12.26 -8.02 -16.98
C VAL A 251 11.76 -8.55 -15.63
N ILE A 252 11.25 -7.67 -14.77
CA ILE A 252 10.73 -8.06 -13.46
C ILE A 252 9.48 -8.93 -13.61
N ALA A 253 8.55 -8.55 -14.50
CA ALA A 253 7.34 -9.34 -14.77
C ALA A 253 7.66 -10.74 -15.31
N GLN A 254 8.67 -10.88 -16.19
CA GLN A 254 9.11 -12.18 -16.68
C GLN A 254 9.68 -13.05 -15.56
N SER A 255 10.53 -12.49 -14.70
CA SER A 255 11.07 -13.21 -13.53
C SER A 255 9.96 -13.62 -12.57
N LEU A 256 9.01 -12.71 -12.29
CA LEU A 256 7.87 -12.99 -11.43
C LEU A 256 7.01 -14.14 -11.99
N ASN A 257 6.71 -14.14 -13.28
CA ASN A 257 6.01 -15.25 -13.94
C ASN A 257 6.69 -16.61 -13.71
N GLN A 258 8.03 -16.65 -13.83
CA GLN A 258 8.80 -17.86 -13.57
C GLN A 258 8.70 -18.31 -12.11
N GLN A 259 8.81 -17.38 -11.16
CA GLN A 259 8.76 -17.68 -9.72
C GLN A 259 7.34 -18.04 -9.23
N MET A 260 6.30 -17.46 -9.84
CA MET A 260 4.91 -17.78 -9.52
C MET A 260 4.50 -19.17 -10.03
N ALA A 261 5.18 -19.68 -11.07
CA ALA A 261 5.00 -21.04 -11.59
C ALA A 261 3.52 -21.39 -11.89
N GLY A 262 2.80 -20.45 -12.52
CA GLY A 262 1.39 -20.59 -12.89
C GLY A 262 0.40 -20.19 -11.79
N ARG A 263 0.85 -19.81 -10.58
CA ARG A 263 -0.01 -19.15 -9.58
C ARG A 263 -0.41 -17.76 -10.10
N GLY A 264 -1.68 -17.41 -9.96
CA GLY A 264 -2.18 -16.08 -10.33
C GLY A 264 -1.64 -14.98 -9.41
N TYR A 265 -1.46 -13.78 -9.96
CA TYR A 265 -1.07 -12.58 -9.24
C TYR A 265 -1.61 -11.34 -9.94
N ASP A 266 -1.75 -10.25 -9.19
CA ASP A 266 -2.00 -8.91 -9.67
C ASP A 266 -0.66 -8.19 -9.88
N LEU A 267 -0.54 -7.44 -10.98
CA LEU A 267 0.65 -6.64 -11.29
C LEU A 267 0.30 -5.17 -11.45
N GLU A 268 1.10 -4.30 -10.84
CA GLU A 268 1.03 -2.86 -11.03
C GLU A 268 2.36 -2.33 -11.57
N MET A 269 2.30 -1.32 -12.43
CA MET A 269 3.44 -0.46 -12.71
C MET A 269 3.18 0.94 -12.13
N SER A 270 4.08 1.42 -11.29
CA SER A 270 4.02 2.76 -10.70
C SER A 270 5.01 3.72 -11.33
N VAL A 271 4.54 4.91 -11.68
CA VAL A 271 5.36 6.04 -12.14
C VAL A 271 4.95 7.33 -11.41
N ASP A 272 4.47 7.20 -10.18
CA ASP A 272 4.02 8.32 -9.33
C ASP A 272 5.20 9.15 -8.76
N GLU A 273 6.35 8.50 -8.55
CA GLU A 273 7.58 9.11 -8.00
C GLU A 273 8.44 9.84 -9.08
N THR A 274 7.90 10.20 -10.24
CA THR A 274 8.61 11.01 -11.28
C THR A 274 8.69 12.49 -10.91
N ASP A 275 9.55 13.28 -11.57
CA ASP A 275 9.67 14.71 -11.24
C ASP A 275 8.46 15.52 -11.73
N THR A 276 7.96 15.20 -12.93
CA THR A 276 6.84 15.89 -13.56
C THR A 276 5.61 15.02 -13.66
N PRO A 277 4.39 15.61 -13.58
CA PRO A 277 3.16 14.88 -13.81
C PRO A 277 3.19 14.06 -15.10
N THR A 278 2.60 12.87 -15.06
CA THR A 278 2.46 11.99 -16.21
C THR A 278 1.47 12.63 -17.17
N SER A 279 1.88 12.95 -18.40
CA SER A 279 0.95 13.49 -19.39
C SER A 279 -0.02 12.41 -19.90
N ILE A 280 -1.14 12.82 -20.51
CA ILE A 280 -2.09 11.89 -21.13
C ILE A 280 -1.45 11.07 -22.26
N HIS A 281 -0.50 11.66 -23.00
CA HIS A 281 0.28 10.99 -24.03
C HIS A 281 1.22 9.95 -23.43
N GLU A 282 1.88 10.27 -22.32
CA GLU A 282 2.73 9.35 -21.58
C GLU A 282 1.93 8.18 -20.99
N HIS A 283 0.77 8.45 -20.38
CA HIS A 283 -0.12 7.40 -19.86
C HIS A 283 -0.55 6.46 -21.00
N TYR A 284 -1.06 7.00 -22.12
CA TYR A 284 -1.44 6.16 -23.26
C TYR A 284 -0.26 5.34 -23.80
N PHE A 285 0.92 5.97 -23.94
CA PHE A 285 2.14 5.31 -24.39
C PHE A 285 2.51 4.13 -23.50
N ILE A 286 2.59 4.34 -22.18
CA ILE A 286 2.92 3.29 -21.20
C ILE A 286 1.92 2.15 -21.29
N ALA A 287 0.62 2.44 -21.20
CA ALA A 287 -0.42 1.41 -21.23
C ALA A 287 -0.37 0.58 -22.53
N ASN A 288 -0.30 1.24 -23.69
CA ASN A 288 -0.22 0.57 -24.99
C ASN A 288 1.02 -0.33 -25.11
N GLU A 289 2.19 0.15 -24.65
CA GLU A 289 3.43 -0.60 -24.78
C GLU A 289 3.53 -1.78 -23.81
N LEU A 290 2.91 -1.69 -22.63
CA LEU A 290 2.78 -2.83 -21.71
C LEU A 290 1.85 -3.90 -22.31
N ILE A 291 0.70 -3.50 -22.85
CA ILE A 291 -0.29 -4.42 -23.46
C ILE A 291 0.30 -5.11 -24.69
N ARG A 292 1.00 -4.37 -25.58
CA ARG A 292 1.66 -4.95 -26.75
C ARG A 292 2.72 -6.01 -26.43
N ARG A 293 3.24 -5.99 -25.19
CA ARG A 293 4.24 -6.93 -24.69
C ARG A 293 3.62 -8.02 -23.81
N ASP A 294 2.30 -8.15 -23.81
CA ASP A 294 1.55 -9.12 -23.01
C ASP A 294 1.89 -9.05 -21.51
N ILE A 295 2.20 -7.84 -21.00
CA ILE A 295 2.47 -7.62 -19.57
C ILE A 295 1.12 -7.45 -18.86
N PRO A 296 0.76 -8.34 -17.92
CA PRO A 296 -0.60 -8.42 -17.37
C PRO A 296 -0.83 -7.41 -16.23
N VAL A 297 -0.66 -6.11 -16.51
CA VAL A 297 -0.92 -5.07 -15.52
C VAL A 297 -2.42 -4.99 -15.20
N VAL A 298 -2.76 -5.07 -13.91
CA VAL A 298 -4.11 -4.85 -13.41
C VAL A 298 -4.30 -3.44 -12.88
N SER A 299 -3.22 -2.69 -12.64
CA SER A 299 -3.26 -1.25 -12.30
C SER A 299 -2.06 -0.48 -12.82
N LEU A 300 -2.26 0.82 -13.00
CA LEU A 300 -1.20 1.81 -13.28
C LEU A 300 -1.32 2.97 -12.30
N ALA A 301 -0.19 3.41 -11.76
CA ALA A 301 -0.11 4.57 -10.87
C ALA A 301 0.64 5.72 -11.55
N PRO A 302 -0.06 6.65 -12.24
CA PRO A 302 0.56 7.84 -12.79
C PRO A 302 0.86 8.87 -11.69
N ARG A 303 1.74 9.82 -12.01
CA ARG A 303 1.90 11.03 -11.22
C ARG A 303 0.87 12.07 -11.67
N PHE A 304 -0.10 12.37 -10.82
CA PHE A 304 -1.10 13.42 -11.09
C PHE A 304 -0.52 14.83 -10.95
N VAL A 305 -1.26 15.81 -11.48
CA VAL A 305 -1.03 17.23 -11.19
C VAL A 305 -1.22 17.55 -9.71
N GLY A 306 -0.67 18.69 -9.26
CA GLY A 306 -0.61 19.06 -7.86
C GLY A 306 0.42 18.23 -7.07
N LYS A 307 0.26 18.16 -5.75
CA LYS A 307 1.18 17.43 -4.86
C LYS A 307 0.44 16.44 -3.98
N PHE A 308 0.92 15.20 -4.00
CA PHE A 308 0.49 14.11 -3.12
C PHE A 308 1.57 13.88 -2.05
N GLN A 309 1.52 14.65 -0.97
CA GLN A 309 2.48 14.51 0.13
C GLN A 309 1.95 13.58 1.22
N LYS A 310 2.87 12.95 1.94
CA LYS A 310 2.55 11.96 2.99
C LYS A 310 1.84 12.65 4.17
N GLY A 311 0.80 12.00 4.71
CA GLY A 311 0.13 12.41 5.94
C GLY A 311 -0.79 13.65 5.86
N ILE A 312 -1.07 14.20 4.67
CA ILE A 312 -1.92 15.38 4.50
C ILE A 312 -2.81 15.28 3.26
N ASP A 313 -3.77 16.19 3.13
CA ASP A 313 -4.64 16.31 1.95
C ASP A 313 -3.88 16.78 0.71
N TYR A 314 -4.54 16.68 -0.44
CA TYR A 314 -4.05 17.15 -1.73
C TYR A 314 -3.73 18.65 -1.70
N ILE A 315 -2.62 19.03 -2.35
CA ILE A 315 -2.22 20.43 -2.53
C ILE A 315 -2.22 20.74 -4.02
N GLY A 316 -3.13 21.59 -4.47
CA GLY A 316 -3.20 22.06 -5.85
C GLY A 316 -4.56 22.63 -6.20
N ASP A 317 -4.76 22.92 -7.49
CA ASP A 317 -6.05 23.33 -8.04
C ASP A 317 -6.92 22.07 -8.24
N ILE A 318 -8.07 22.02 -7.56
CA ILE A 318 -9.00 20.87 -7.61
C ILE A 318 -9.70 20.79 -8.98
N PRO A 319 -10.28 21.88 -9.52
CA PRO A 319 -10.75 21.89 -10.92
C PRO A 319 -9.71 21.43 -11.95
N GLU A 320 -8.44 21.83 -11.81
CA GLU A 320 -7.36 21.35 -12.69
C GLU A 320 -7.14 19.84 -12.53
N PHE A 321 -7.08 19.34 -11.29
CA PHE A 321 -6.97 17.91 -11.01
C PHE A 321 -8.11 17.11 -11.63
N GLU A 322 -9.35 17.57 -11.46
CA GLU A 322 -10.53 16.94 -12.03
C GLU A 322 -10.45 16.90 -13.57
N ALA A 323 -10.09 18.02 -14.20
CA ALA A 323 -9.97 18.11 -15.65
C ALA A 323 -8.89 17.17 -16.22
N GLU A 324 -7.75 17.00 -15.55
CA GLU A 324 -6.70 16.06 -15.95
C GLU A 324 -7.09 14.60 -15.66
N LEU A 325 -7.69 14.33 -14.50
CA LEU A 325 -8.14 12.98 -14.13
C LEU A 325 -9.12 12.41 -15.16
N ILE A 326 -10.09 13.21 -15.62
CA ILE A 326 -11.07 12.79 -16.64
C ILE A 326 -10.36 12.25 -17.89
N LYS A 327 -9.26 12.89 -18.32
CA LYS A 327 -8.50 12.47 -19.50
C LYS A 327 -7.75 11.17 -19.25
N HIS A 328 -7.14 11.00 -18.07
CA HIS A 328 -6.50 9.73 -17.70
C HIS A 328 -7.49 8.58 -17.57
N VAL A 329 -8.69 8.84 -17.03
CA VAL A 329 -9.78 7.88 -16.93
C VAL A 329 -10.31 7.49 -18.31
N ALA A 330 -10.40 8.44 -19.26
CA ALA A 330 -10.75 8.13 -20.64
C ALA A 330 -9.77 7.13 -21.29
N ILE A 331 -8.48 7.24 -20.99
CA ILE A 331 -7.45 6.28 -21.43
C ILE A 331 -7.64 4.93 -20.74
N LEU A 332 -7.87 4.91 -19.43
CA LEU A 332 -8.16 3.69 -18.68
C LEU A 332 -9.33 2.91 -19.28
N HIS A 333 -10.46 3.58 -19.53
CA HIS A 333 -11.64 2.95 -20.11
C HIS A 333 -11.47 2.55 -21.58
N HIS A 334 -10.54 3.18 -22.31
CA HIS A 334 -10.20 2.75 -23.67
C HIS A 334 -9.53 1.38 -23.69
N PHE A 335 -8.60 1.12 -22.75
CA PHE A 335 -7.92 -0.17 -22.67
C PHE A 335 -8.74 -1.23 -21.91
N ASP A 336 -9.54 -0.83 -20.92
CA ASP A 336 -10.42 -1.70 -20.12
C ASP A 336 -9.72 -2.97 -19.56
N CYS A 337 -8.44 -2.85 -19.23
CA CYS A 337 -7.65 -3.97 -18.71
C CYS A 337 -6.91 -3.65 -17.41
N TYR A 338 -7.03 -2.43 -16.88
CA TYR A 338 -6.43 -2.03 -15.60
C TYR A 338 -7.30 -1.03 -14.83
N LYS A 339 -6.96 -0.79 -13.56
CA LYS A 339 -7.53 0.23 -12.68
C LYS A 339 -6.54 1.35 -12.39
N MET A 340 -7.05 2.52 -12.02
CA MET A 340 -6.22 3.66 -11.64
C MET A 340 -5.70 3.47 -10.23
N SER A 341 -4.40 3.60 -10.00
CA SER A 341 -3.81 3.47 -8.67
C SER A 341 -3.31 4.82 -8.14
N ILE A 342 -3.66 5.10 -6.88
CA ILE A 342 -3.42 6.36 -6.19
C ILE A 342 -2.44 6.07 -5.07
N HIS A 343 -1.17 6.31 -5.38
CA HIS A 343 -0.08 6.26 -4.42
C HIS A 343 -0.07 7.48 -3.52
N THR A 344 0.52 7.35 -2.33
CA THR A 344 0.39 8.36 -1.27
C THR A 344 -1.08 8.73 -1.03
N GLY A 345 -1.95 7.73 -1.15
CA GLY A 345 -3.39 7.88 -1.18
C GLY A 345 -4.02 8.07 0.18
N SER A 346 -3.27 8.10 1.29
CA SER A 346 -3.83 8.47 2.59
C SER A 346 -4.10 9.96 2.68
N ASP A 347 -5.14 10.31 3.43
CA ASP A 347 -5.54 11.66 3.81
C ASP A 347 -5.96 12.61 2.68
N LYS A 348 -6.10 12.13 1.43
CA LYS A 348 -6.50 12.91 0.24
C LYS A 348 -8.01 13.17 0.15
N PHE A 349 -8.63 13.58 1.26
CA PHE A 349 -10.09 13.65 1.40
C PHE A 349 -10.76 14.54 0.37
N SER A 350 -10.13 15.66 -0.01
CA SER A 350 -10.70 16.62 -0.96
C SER A 350 -10.92 16.05 -2.36
N ILE A 351 -10.19 14.99 -2.75
CA ILE A 351 -10.21 14.45 -4.11
C ILE A 351 -10.80 13.04 -4.23
N TYR A 352 -11.06 12.33 -3.14
CA TYR A 352 -11.60 10.96 -3.19
C TYR A 352 -12.95 10.87 -3.92
N GLY A 353 -13.86 11.82 -3.69
CA GLY A 353 -15.16 11.84 -4.37
C GLY A 353 -15.02 11.98 -5.89
N ILE A 354 -14.10 12.85 -6.33
CA ILE A 354 -13.78 13.06 -7.74
C ILE A 354 -13.17 11.79 -8.33
N ILE A 355 -12.20 11.17 -7.63
CA ILE A 355 -11.56 9.92 -8.05
C ILE A 355 -12.61 8.81 -8.24
N ASN A 356 -13.46 8.56 -7.25
CA ASN A 356 -14.47 7.50 -7.35
C ASN A 356 -15.49 7.78 -8.47
N GLN A 357 -15.96 9.02 -8.59
CA GLN A 357 -16.92 9.42 -9.60
C GLN A 357 -16.45 9.07 -11.01
N TYR A 358 -15.18 9.36 -11.34
CA TYR A 358 -14.65 9.12 -12.68
C TYR A 358 -14.06 7.72 -12.85
N ALA A 359 -13.39 7.16 -11.85
CA ALA A 359 -12.84 5.81 -11.95
C ALA A 359 -13.93 4.72 -12.02
N GLN A 360 -15.17 5.01 -11.60
CA GLN A 360 -16.34 4.14 -11.78
C GLN A 360 -16.15 2.68 -11.33
N GLY A 361 -15.51 2.48 -10.18
CA GLY A 361 -15.24 1.12 -9.67
C GLY A 361 -13.86 0.54 -10.02
N TYR A 362 -13.01 1.33 -10.70
CA TYR A 362 -11.66 0.94 -11.10
C TYR A 362 -10.61 1.85 -10.44
N ALA A 363 -10.61 1.91 -9.11
CA ALA A 363 -9.61 2.64 -8.32
C ALA A 363 -8.87 1.74 -7.32
N HIS A 364 -7.57 1.96 -7.16
CA HIS A 364 -6.77 1.41 -6.08
C HIS A 364 -6.19 2.55 -5.25
N VAL A 365 -6.44 2.59 -3.94
CA VAL A 365 -5.90 3.63 -3.07
C VAL A 365 -4.92 3.02 -2.08
N LYS A 366 -3.67 3.47 -2.09
CA LYS A 366 -2.62 2.95 -1.20
C LYS A 366 -2.45 3.83 0.03
N THR A 367 -2.68 3.25 1.20
CA THR A 367 -2.37 3.86 2.51
C THR A 367 -1.29 3.06 3.23
N ALA A 368 -0.54 3.69 4.12
CA ALA A 368 0.40 2.99 5.00
C ALA A 368 0.70 3.78 6.27
N GLY A 369 1.44 4.87 6.14
CA GLY A 369 1.94 5.62 7.31
C GLY A 369 0.86 6.28 8.16
N THR A 370 -0.37 6.46 7.65
CA THR A 370 -1.48 6.97 8.47
C THR A 370 -1.91 5.99 9.57
N SER A 371 -1.76 4.67 9.35
CA SER A 371 -1.97 3.66 10.42
C SER A 371 -1.01 3.88 11.60
N TYR A 372 0.23 4.30 11.31
CA TYR A 372 1.23 4.64 12.31
C TYR A 372 0.92 5.98 13.00
N LEU A 373 0.42 6.99 12.29
CA LEU A 373 -0.03 8.24 12.93
C LEU A 373 -1.17 7.99 13.93
N GLU A 374 -2.06 7.03 13.65
CA GLU A 374 -3.12 6.66 14.58
C GLU A 374 -2.59 5.89 15.82
N VAL A 375 -1.46 5.16 15.73
CA VAL A 375 -0.75 4.66 16.92
C VAL A 375 -0.32 5.84 17.79
N LEU A 376 0.34 6.82 17.19
CA LEU A 376 0.82 8.00 17.90
C LEU A 376 -0.33 8.81 18.51
N ARG A 377 -1.53 8.78 17.91
CA ARG A 377 -2.72 9.43 18.47
C ARG A 377 -3.14 8.83 19.79
N VAL A 378 -3.13 7.49 19.88
CA VAL A 378 -3.43 6.79 21.14
C VAL A 378 -2.35 7.08 22.18
N VAL A 379 -1.07 7.06 21.78
CA VAL A 379 0.06 7.37 22.67
C VAL A 379 -0.04 8.81 23.20
N ALA A 380 -0.34 9.80 22.35
CA ALA A 380 -0.49 11.20 22.76
C ALA A 380 -1.54 11.39 23.86
N VAL A 381 -2.58 10.55 23.88
CA VAL A 381 -3.67 10.62 24.86
C VAL A 381 -3.36 9.82 26.13
N LYS A 382 -2.83 8.60 26.01
CA LYS A 382 -2.70 7.68 27.17
C LYS A 382 -1.30 7.63 27.76
N ASP A 383 -0.28 7.97 26.99
CA ASP A 383 1.12 8.11 27.46
C ASP A 383 1.79 9.35 26.85
N PRO A 384 1.44 10.56 27.35
CA PRO A 384 2.07 11.81 26.94
C PRO A 384 3.60 11.79 27.05
N THR A 385 4.16 11.04 28.01
CA THR A 385 5.61 10.97 28.24
C THR A 385 6.30 10.27 27.08
N LEU A 386 5.78 9.12 26.66
CA LEU A 386 6.27 8.42 25.47
C LEU A 386 6.08 9.27 24.21
N PHE A 387 4.92 9.92 24.03
CA PHE A 387 4.68 10.77 22.87
C PHE A 387 5.69 11.93 22.77
N ARG A 388 6.04 12.57 23.90
CA ARG A 388 7.03 13.66 23.95
C ARG A 388 8.41 13.18 23.49
N ARG A 389 8.84 12.01 23.94
CA ARG A 389 10.10 11.38 23.49
C ARG A 389 10.09 11.11 21.99
N VAL A 390 8.97 10.65 21.45
CA VAL A 390 8.79 10.46 19.99
C VAL A 390 8.89 11.79 19.25
N LEU A 391 8.19 12.83 19.72
CA LEU A 391 8.21 14.16 19.10
C LEU A 391 9.61 14.77 19.10
N ASP A 392 10.33 14.68 20.21
CA ASP A 392 11.69 15.21 20.34
C ASP A 392 12.65 14.48 19.38
N LEU A 393 12.56 13.15 19.30
CA LEU A 393 13.36 12.38 18.35
C LEU A 393 12.99 12.72 16.90
N ALA A 394 11.70 12.93 16.60
CA ALA A 394 11.26 13.32 15.26
C ALA A 394 11.89 14.66 14.84
N HIS A 395 11.94 15.65 15.74
CA HIS A 395 12.65 16.91 15.48
C HIS A 395 14.14 16.70 15.20
N GLU A 396 14.81 15.88 16.01
CA GLU A 396 16.24 15.57 15.84
C GLU A 396 16.52 14.91 14.48
N ARG A 397 15.67 13.96 14.09
CA ARG A 397 15.91 13.06 12.95
C ARG A 397 15.37 13.57 11.62
N PHE A 398 14.50 14.58 11.63
CA PHE A 398 13.80 15.06 10.44
C PHE A 398 14.71 15.33 9.24
N GLN A 399 15.80 16.08 9.42
CA GLN A 399 16.71 16.44 8.32
C GLN A 399 17.39 15.22 7.68
N THR A 400 17.56 14.13 8.44
CA THR A 400 18.11 12.88 7.94
C THR A 400 17.03 12.08 7.22
N ASP A 401 15.88 11.89 7.86
CA ASP A 401 14.86 10.95 7.40
C ASP A 401 14.05 11.51 6.22
N ARG A 402 13.91 12.84 6.12
CA ARG A 402 13.18 13.49 5.01
C ARG A 402 13.87 13.34 3.65
N LYS A 403 15.15 12.97 3.58
CA LYS A 403 15.94 12.95 2.31
C LYS A 403 15.32 12.06 1.23
N THR A 404 14.54 11.07 1.65
CA THR A 404 13.86 10.12 0.76
C THR A 404 12.39 10.43 0.51
N TYR A 405 11.95 11.64 0.90
CA TYR A 405 10.56 12.08 0.79
C TYR A 405 10.47 13.45 0.15
N PHE A 406 9.45 13.65 -0.67
CA PHE A 406 9.06 14.96 -1.21
C PHE A 406 7.98 15.58 -0.33
N LEU A 407 8.33 16.62 0.44
CA LEU A 407 7.45 17.29 1.40
C LEU A 407 7.84 18.76 1.57
N ASP A 408 6.85 19.60 1.86
CA ASP A 408 7.02 21.04 2.10
C ASP A 408 7.04 21.39 3.62
N CYS A 409 7.10 20.38 4.49
CA CYS A 409 7.04 20.58 5.94
C CYS A 409 8.16 21.48 6.47
N GLN A 410 7.73 22.38 7.36
CA GLN A 410 8.51 23.37 8.07
C GLN A 410 8.61 22.93 9.54
N PRO A 411 9.62 22.11 9.90
CA PRO A 411 9.74 21.54 11.24
C PRO A 411 9.85 22.60 12.35
N GLU A 412 10.33 23.80 12.03
CA GLU A 412 10.43 24.94 12.94
C GLU A 412 9.07 25.50 13.37
N LYS A 413 7.98 25.21 12.64
CA LYS A 413 6.61 25.56 13.05
C LYS A 413 6.02 24.60 14.08
N VAL A 414 6.62 23.41 14.23
CA VAL A 414 6.16 22.43 15.20
C VAL A 414 6.80 22.77 16.55
N LEU A 415 5.95 23.01 17.55
CA LEU A 415 6.41 23.37 18.89
C LEU A 415 7.16 22.19 19.52
N ALA A 416 8.30 22.51 20.16
CA ALA A 416 9.03 21.55 20.98
C ALA A 416 8.13 20.97 22.06
N SER A 417 8.37 19.71 22.45
CA SER A 417 7.51 19.01 23.40
C SER A 417 7.30 19.81 24.69
N THR A 418 8.36 20.40 25.25
CA THR A 418 8.33 21.19 26.50
C THR A 418 7.44 22.44 26.45
N ALA A 419 7.10 22.94 25.26
CA ALA A 419 6.21 24.09 25.07
C ALA A 419 4.72 23.70 24.99
N LEU A 420 4.40 22.40 24.97
CA LEU A 420 3.04 21.87 24.86
C LEU A 420 2.57 21.30 26.20
N THR A 421 1.31 21.54 26.54
CA THR A 421 0.62 20.78 27.61
C THR A 421 0.21 19.39 27.09
N ASP A 422 0.00 18.42 28.00
CA ASP A 422 -0.41 17.06 27.61
C ASP A 422 -1.70 17.07 26.79
N ALA A 423 -2.66 17.94 27.14
CA ALA A 423 -3.92 18.09 26.43
C ALA A 423 -3.76 18.63 24.99
N GLN A 424 -2.62 19.24 24.66
CA GLN A 424 -2.35 19.76 23.32
C GLN A 424 -1.63 18.76 22.42
N LEU A 425 -1.04 17.69 22.96
CA LEU A 425 -0.26 16.73 22.16
C LEU A 425 -1.10 16.04 21.06
N PRO A 426 -2.35 15.59 21.32
CA PRO A 426 -3.17 14.97 20.27
C PRO A 426 -3.47 15.92 19.10
N ASN A 427 -3.51 17.24 19.34
CA ASN A 427 -3.80 18.23 18.31
C ASN A 427 -2.73 18.24 17.20
N LEU A 428 -1.51 17.78 17.49
CA LEU A 428 -0.43 17.65 16.50
C LEU A 428 -0.73 16.62 15.39
N LEU A 429 -1.72 15.75 15.61
CA LEU A 429 -2.11 14.70 14.67
C LEU A 429 -3.40 15.05 13.91
N GLU A 430 -4.02 16.19 14.19
CA GLU A 430 -5.19 16.68 13.46
C GLU A 430 -4.82 17.21 12.07
N ASP A 431 -5.78 17.18 11.13
CA ASP A 431 -5.55 17.57 9.72
C ASP A 431 -5.01 19.00 9.57
N ALA A 432 -5.39 19.90 10.50
CA ALA A 432 -4.89 21.28 10.54
C ALA A 432 -3.40 21.39 10.91
N SER A 433 -2.81 20.36 11.52
CA SER A 433 -1.42 20.32 11.99
C SER A 433 -0.50 19.68 10.93
N VAL A 434 -0.51 20.25 9.72
CA VAL A 434 0.22 19.76 8.53
C VAL A 434 1.69 19.43 8.83
N ASP A 435 2.45 20.41 9.35
CA ASP A 435 3.88 20.25 9.59
C ASP A 435 4.18 19.16 10.63
N ALA A 436 3.37 19.06 11.69
CA ALA A 436 3.55 18.07 12.74
C ALA A 436 3.23 16.66 12.26
N ARG A 437 2.15 16.48 11.50
CA ARG A 437 1.80 15.20 10.88
C ARG A 437 2.89 14.73 9.92
N GLN A 438 3.42 15.61 9.07
CA GLN A 438 4.50 15.28 8.15
C GLN A 438 5.80 14.93 8.89
N LEU A 439 6.19 15.73 9.90
CA LEU A 439 7.35 15.50 10.75
C LEU A 439 7.31 14.09 11.38
N LEU A 440 6.19 13.75 12.02
CA LEU A 440 6.00 12.45 12.66
C LEU A 440 5.93 11.32 11.63
N HIS A 441 5.26 11.53 10.50
CA HIS A 441 5.06 10.50 9.48
C HIS A 441 6.38 10.03 8.85
N VAL A 442 7.29 10.95 8.53
CA VAL A 442 8.52 10.60 7.79
C VAL A 442 9.64 10.08 8.68
N THR A 443 9.59 10.37 9.97
CA THR A 443 10.58 9.94 10.98
C THR A 443 10.25 8.59 11.61
N PHE A 444 9.20 7.90 11.14
CA PHE A 444 8.78 6.60 11.66
C PHE A 444 9.90 5.56 11.72
N GLY A 445 10.85 5.57 10.78
CA GLY A 445 11.97 4.62 10.78
C GLY A 445 12.85 4.79 12.02
N SER A 446 13.31 6.01 12.29
CA SER A 446 14.09 6.33 13.49
C SER A 446 13.27 6.10 14.76
N VAL A 447 11.98 6.45 14.75
CA VAL A 447 11.09 6.25 15.90
C VAL A 447 10.87 4.77 16.21
N LEU A 448 10.65 3.93 15.21
CA LEU A 448 10.45 2.49 15.42
C LEU A 448 11.74 1.76 15.79
N ASP A 449 12.89 2.23 15.30
CA ASP A 449 14.19 1.73 15.77
C ASP A 449 14.40 2.01 17.27
N ALA A 450 14.12 3.25 17.70
CA ALA A 450 14.31 3.65 19.10
C ALA A 450 13.22 3.15 20.07
N PHE A 451 11.96 3.16 19.63
CA PHE A 451 10.78 3.00 20.50
C PHE A 451 9.81 1.92 20.00
N GLY A 452 10.12 1.17 18.94
CA GLY A 452 9.19 0.20 18.33
C GLY A 452 8.70 -0.88 19.29
N ASN A 453 9.59 -1.43 20.14
CA ASN A 453 9.20 -2.40 21.16
C ASN A 453 8.25 -1.81 22.21
N GLU A 454 8.50 -0.57 22.64
CA GLU A 454 7.69 0.15 23.63
C GLU A 454 6.31 0.49 23.04
N LEU A 455 6.27 0.99 21.80
CA LEU A 455 5.03 1.28 21.06
C LEU A 455 4.20 0.01 20.81
N THR A 456 4.84 -1.10 20.44
CA THR A 456 4.14 -2.38 20.21
C THR A 456 3.54 -2.92 21.52
N ALA A 457 4.31 -2.89 22.61
CA ALA A 457 3.82 -3.30 23.93
C ALA A 457 2.68 -2.39 24.43
N PHE A 458 2.80 -1.07 24.19
CA PHE A 458 1.75 -0.11 24.51
C PHE A 458 0.46 -0.41 23.73
N ILE A 459 0.54 -0.58 22.40
CA ILE A 459 -0.64 -0.87 21.57
C ILE A 459 -1.27 -2.23 21.93
N ALA A 460 -0.47 -3.23 22.30
CA ALA A 460 -1.01 -4.49 22.80
C ALA A 460 -1.92 -4.30 24.04
N ASN A 461 -1.67 -3.30 24.89
CA ASN A 461 -2.52 -2.97 26.04
C ASN A 461 -3.66 -1.99 25.70
N HIS A 462 -3.57 -1.27 24.58
CA HIS A 462 -4.53 -0.28 24.10
C HIS A 462 -5.21 -0.65 22.77
N GLU A 463 -5.30 -1.95 22.47
CA GLU A 463 -5.81 -2.49 21.20
C GLU A 463 -7.22 -1.98 20.86
N ALA A 464 -8.11 -1.87 21.86
CA ALA A 464 -9.46 -1.36 21.67
C ALA A 464 -9.47 0.14 21.27
N ASP A 465 -8.62 0.97 21.91
CA ASP A 465 -8.50 2.39 21.57
C ASP A 465 -7.94 2.54 20.13
N TYR A 466 -6.91 1.76 19.79
CA TYR A 466 -6.29 1.80 18.45
C TYR A 466 -7.24 1.32 17.35
N ARG A 467 -7.93 0.20 17.58
CA ARG A 467 -8.97 -0.32 16.68
C ARG A 467 -10.07 0.71 16.43
N ALA A 468 -10.55 1.38 17.48
CA ALA A 468 -11.58 2.41 17.36
C ALA A 468 -11.09 3.62 16.56
N GLY A 469 -9.87 4.10 16.82
CA GLY A 469 -9.25 5.20 16.08
C GLY A 469 -9.11 4.88 14.59
N LEU A 470 -8.56 3.71 14.25
CA LEU A 470 -8.47 3.23 12.87
C LEU A 470 -9.85 3.12 12.23
N GLY A 471 -10.84 2.57 12.95
CA GLY A 471 -12.23 2.45 12.50
C GLY A 471 -12.79 3.80 12.01
N VAL A 472 -12.63 4.86 12.81
CA VAL A 472 -13.07 6.21 12.46
C VAL A 472 -12.25 6.79 11.30
N HIS A 473 -10.92 6.72 11.40
CA HIS A 473 -10.01 7.33 10.44
C HIS A 473 -10.15 6.73 9.04
N PHE A 474 -10.18 5.40 8.92
CA PHE A 474 -10.32 4.71 7.65
C PHE A 474 -11.76 4.72 7.12
N ALA A 475 -12.79 4.80 7.95
CA ALA A 475 -14.15 5.02 7.44
C ALA A 475 -14.24 6.33 6.63
N ARG A 476 -13.50 7.38 7.02
CA ARG A 476 -13.42 8.63 6.24
C ARG A 476 -12.77 8.45 4.86
N HIS A 477 -11.85 7.50 4.74
CA HIS A 477 -11.18 7.14 3.47
C HIS A 477 -12.07 6.28 2.58
N LEU A 478 -12.81 5.35 3.17
CA LEU A 478 -13.55 4.32 2.44
C LEU A 478 -14.92 4.83 1.96
N ARG A 479 -15.63 5.64 2.76
CA ARG A 479 -16.99 6.13 2.43
C ARG A 479 -17.13 6.77 1.04
N PRO A 480 -16.17 7.57 0.54
CA PRO A 480 -16.28 8.13 -0.82
C PRO A 480 -16.27 7.08 -1.94
N PHE A 481 -15.89 5.83 -1.65
CA PHE A 481 -15.74 4.72 -2.60
C PHE A 481 -16.81 3.62 -2.46
N CYS A 482 -17.68 3.73 -1.45
CA CYS A 482 -18.79 2.81 -1.22
C CYS A 482 -20.04 3.22 -2.04
#